data_AF-A0A4R1QZ14-F1
#
_entry.id   AF-A0A4R1QZ14-F1
#
_cell.length_a   1.000
_cell.length_b   1.000
_cell.length_c   1.000
_cell.angle_alpha   90.00
_cell.angle_beta   90.00
_cell.angle_gamma   90.00
#
_symmetry.space_group_name_H-M   'P 1'
#
loop_
_entity.id
_entity.type
_entity.pdbx_description
1 polymer ?
#
loop_
_entity_poly.entity_id
_entity_poly.type
_entity_poly.pdbx_seq_one_letter_code
_entity_poly.pdbx_strand_id
1 'polypeptide(L)'
;MAKNFNSSALPEHCYAVLPGSGQLIEVRRGEKGYYPCAYSTSDREYNKVLANYFNAHEGISKAQAAAMLAGSMFGWNVPAADPACYDAEGIPIQPGEKKAPTRSPEYQYEQAKLIRQNYQPGTKVVLDEKMEDPYREMPAGLTGIVDSVDDLGQIHCHWENGSSLALIPGVDHFHQDMTQEPVIESSEEQEPDLEL
;
A
#
# COMPACT_ATOMS: atom_id res chain seq x y z
N MET A 1 -4.10 -34.98 -10.32
CA MET A 1 -3.69 -34.33 -11.59
C MET A 1 -3.55 -32.85 -11.29
N ALA A 2 -2.34 -32.30 -11.31
CA ALA A 2 -2.13 -30.87 -11.09
C ALA A 2 -2.69 -30.12 -12.30
N LYS A 3 -3.76 -29.35 -12.11
CA LYS A 3 -4.30 -28.46 -13.14
C LYS A 3 -3.22 -27.41 -13.41
N ASN A 4 -2.72 -27.33 -14.64
CA ASN A 4 -1.80 -26.28 -15.06
C ASN A 4 -2.49 -24.93 -14.85
N PHE A 5 -2.06 -24.18 -13.84
CA PHE A 5 -2.55 -22.84 -13.55
C PHE A 5 -1.99 -21.87 -14.58
N ASN A 6 -2.80 -21.54 -15.58
CA ASN A 6 -2.51 -20.45 -16.49
C ASN A 6 -3.19 -19.18 -15.93
N SER A 7 -2.44 -18.41 -15.13
CA SER A 7 -2.94 -17.22 -14.40
C SER A 7 -3.40 -16.08 -15.31
N SER A 8 -3.08 -16.12 -16.60
CA SER A 8 -3.47 -15.11 -17.60
C SER A 8 -4.65 -15.52 -18.47
N ALA A 9 -5.09 -16.79 -18.41
CA ALA A 9 -6.20 -17.26 -19.24
C ALA A 9 -7.54 -17.04 -18.53
N LEU A 10 -8.55 -16.57 -19.26
CA LEU A 10 -9.92 -16.54 -18.75
C LEU A 10 -10.42 -17.96 -18.45
N PRO A 11 -11.05 -18.20 -17.29
CA PRO A 11 -11.62 -19.51 -16.95
C PRO A 11 -12.80 -19.85 -17.88
N GLU A 12 -13.24 -21.10 -17.93
CA GLU A 12 -14.41 -21.48 -18.75
C GLU A 12 -15.72 -20.87 -18.23
N HIS A 13 -15.86 -20.79 -16.91
CA HIS A 13 -16.97 -20.14 -16.23
C HIS A 13 -16.48 -19.51 -14.92
N CYS A 14 -17.24 -18.57 -14.37
CA CYS A 14 -17.04 -18.04 -13.02
C CYS A 14 -18.36 -17.56 -12.42
N TYR A 15 -18.35 -17.28 -11.12
CA TYR A 15 -19.44 -16.61 -10.43
C TYR A 15 -19.15 -15.11 -10.27
N ALA A 16 -20.18 -14.29 -10.41
CA ALA A 16 -20.07 -12.84 -10.23
C ALA A 16 -21.37 -12.29 -9.63
N VAL A 17 -21.34 -11.04 -9.18
CA VAL A 17 -22.53 -10.33 -8.72
C VAL A 17 -22.92 -9.28 -9.74
N LEU A 18 -24.16 -9.34 -10.23
CA LEU A 18 -24.66 -8.40 -11.23
C LEU A 18 -24.74 -6.98 -10.61
N PRO A 19 -24.09 -5.96 -11.19
CA PRO A 19 -24.01 -4.63 -10.57
C PRO A 19 -25.37 -3.96 -10.32
N GLY A 20 -26.33 -4.13 -11.23
CA GLY A 20 -27.66 -3.53 -11.12
C GLY A 20 -28.51 -4.17 -10.00
N SER A 21 -28.67 -5.50 -10.03
CA SER A 21 -29.59 -6.20 -9.13
C SER A 21 -28.94 -6.74 -7.85
N GLY A 22 -27.61 -6.92 -7.82
CA GLY A 22 -26.93 -7.63 -6.73
C GLY A 22 -27.12 -9.14 -6.74
N GLN A 23 -27.71 -9.71 -7.79
CA GLN A 23 -27.90 -11.17 -7.92
C GLN A 23 -26.58 -11.90 -8.15
N LEU A 24 -26.44 -13.07 -7.56
CA LEU A 24 -25.37 -14.01 -7.88
C LEU A 24 -25.67 -14.65 -9.24
N ILE A 25 -24.69 -14.60 -10.14
CA ILE A 25 -24.80 -15.07 -11.51
C ILE A 25 -23.60 -15.94 -11.87
N GLU A 26 -23.79 -16.85 -12.82
CA GLU A 26 -22.75 -17.59 -13.52
C GLU A 26 -22.48 -16.91 -14.86
N VAL A 27 -21.19 -16.69 -15.16
CA VAL A 27 -20.71 -16.11 -16.42
C VAL A 27 -19.88 -17.15 -17.13
N ARG A 28 -20.10 -17.34 -18.44
CA ARG A 28 -19.38 -18.30 -19.29
C ARG A 28 -18.54 -17.59 -20.33
N ARG A 29 -17.31 -18.04 -20.51
CA ARG A 29 -16.34 -17.42 -21.42
C ARG A 29 -16.80 -17.53 -22.86
N GLY A 30 -16.76 -16.42 -23.58
CA GLY A 30 -17.17 -16.35 -24.99
C GLY A 30 -18.68 -16.17 -25.21
N GLU A 31 -19.49 -16.21 -24.15
CA GLU A 31 -20.93 -16.00 -24.24
C GLU A 31 -21.32 -14.56 -23.92
N LYS A 32 -22.42 -14.08 -24.49
CA LYS A 32 -22.98 -12.76 -24.15
C LYS A 32 -24.07 -12.94 -23.10
N GLY A 33 -24.02 -12.17 -22.02
CA GLY A 33 -24.97 -12.28 -20.91
C GLY A 33 -24.56 -13.30 -19.85
N TYR A 34 -25.51 -13.66 -18.99
CA TYR A 34 -25.25 -14.39 -17.76
C TYR A 34 -26.38 -15.38 -17.44
N TYR A 35 -26.11 -16.33 -16.55
CA TYR A 35 -27.08 -17.29 -16.06
C TYR A 35 -27.37 -17.05 -14.57
N PRO A 36 -28.64 -17.10 -14.13
CA PRO A 36 -28.96 -16.96 -12.72
C PRO A 36 -28.41 -18.14 -11.91
N CYS A 37 -27.78 -17.85 -10.77
CA CYS A 37 -27.31 -18.89 -9.86
C CYS A 37 -28.39 -19.24 -8.84
N ALA A 38 -28.67 -20.53 -8.65
CA ALA A 38 -29.68 -21.01 -7.70
C ALA A 38 -29.36 -20.65 -6.24
N TYR A 39 -28.07 -20.40 -5.92
CA TYR A 39 -27.61 -19.96 -4.60
C TYR A 39 -27.71 -18.44 -4.39
N SER A 40 -28.24 -17.68 -5.36
CA SER A 40 -28.42 -16.24 -5.20
C SER A 40 -29.37 -15.93 -4.03
N THR A 41 -28.93 -15.03 -3.17
CA THR A 41 -29.74 -14.50 -2.07
C THR A 41 -30.22 -13.07 -2.38
N SER A 42 -31.02 -12.50 -1.48
CA SER A 42 -31.45 -11.09 -1.55
C SER A 42 -30.38 -10.10 -1.07
N ASP A 43 -29.31 -10.58 -0.42
CA ASP A 43 -28.24 -9.73 0.11
C ASP A 43 -27.06 -9.69 -0.88
N ARG A 44 -26.79 -8.48 -1.39
CA ARG A 44 -25.70 -8.22 -2.34
C ARG A 44 -24.33 -8.54 -1.75
N GLU A 45 -24.07 -8.15 -0.51
CA GLU A 45 -22.75 -8.34 0.10
C GLU A 45 -22.53 -9.82 0.41
N TYR A 46 -23.58 -10.52 0.85
CA TYR A 46 -23.51 -11.96 1.01
C TYR A 46 -23.29 -12.70 -0.32
N ASN A 47 -23.94 -12.26 -1.41
CA ASN A 47 -23.70 -12.80 -2.75
C ASN A 47 -22.25 -12.58 -3.22
N LYS A 48 -21.58 -11.48 -2.84
CA LYS A 48 -20.15 -11.28 -3.13
C LYS A 48 -19.29 -12.30 -2.39
N VAL A 49 -19.61 -12.59 -1.13
CA VAL A 49 -18.92 -13.64 -0.34
C VAL A 49 -19.09 -15.00 -1.01
N LEU A 50 -20.30 -15.35 -1.45
CA LEU A 50 -20.58 -16.60 -2.16
C LEU A 50 -19.82 -16.70 -3.49
N ALA A 51 -19.83 -15.64 -4.31
CA ALA A 51 -19.09 -15.60 -5.57
C ALA A 51 -17.59 -15.85 -5.36
N ASN A 52 -16.99 -15.14 -4.38
CA ASN A 52 -15.58 -15.32 -4.04
C ASN A 52 -15.28 -16.72 -3.54
N TYR A 53 -16.16 -17.28 -2.70
CA TYR A 53 -16.00 -18.63 -2.17
C TYR A 53 -16.01 -19.70 -3.28
N PHE A 54 -16.99 -19.64 -4.20
CA PHE A 54 -17.07 -20.59 -5.32
C PHE A 54 -15.91 -20.43 -6.30
N ASN A 55 -15.55 -19.19 -6.64
CA ASN A 55 -14.43 -18.93 -7.53
C ASN A 55 -13.09 -19.40 -6.93
N ALA A 56 -12.86 -19.15 -5.64
CA ALA A 56 -11.64 -19.60 -4.96
C ALA A 56 -11.53 -21.13 -4.94
N HIS A 57 -12.65 -21.85 -4.80
CA HIS A 57 -12.68 -23.32 -4.88
C HIS A 57 -12.22 -23.84 -6.24
N GLU A 58 -12.55 -23.11 -7.32
CA GLU A 58 -12.13 -23.42 -8.69
C GLU A 58 -10.78 -22.79 -9.08
N GLY A 59 -10.13 -22.06 -8.16
CA GLY A 59 -8.85 -21.40 -8.41
C GLY A 59 -8.95 -20.15 -9.31
N ILE A 60 -10.13 -19.55 -9.41
CA ILE A 60 -10.41 -18.34 -10.19
C ILE A 60 -10.09 -17.10 -9.35
N SER A 61 -9.23 -16.23 -9.86
CA SER A 61 -8.89 -14.97 -9.21
C SER A 61 -10.01 -13.94 -9.34
N LYS A 62 -10.00 -12.94 -8.45
CA LYS A 62 -10.95 -11.81 -8.51
C LYS A 62 -10.80 -11.01 -9.81
N ALA A 63 -9.56 -10.85 -10.29
CA ALA A 63 -9.26 -10.26 -11.58
C ALA A 63 -9.89 -11.04 -12.75
N GLN A 64 -9.77 -12.37 -12.74
CA GLN A 64 -10.41 -13.22 -13.75
C GLN A 64 -11.94 -13.11 -13.70
N ALA A 65 -12.55 -13.12 -12.51
CA ALA A 65 -13.99 -12.99 -12.37
C ALA A 65 -14.50 -11.61 -12.85
N ALA A 66 -13.77 -10.53 -12.55
CA ALA A 66 -14.09 -9.19 -13.03
C ALA A 66 -14.00 -9.07 -14.55
N ALA A 67 -12.92 -9.62 -15.13
CA ALA A 67 -12.72 -9.66 -16.58
C ALA A 67 -13.80 -10.51 -17.30
N MET A 68 -14.18 -11.65 -16.71
CA MET A 68 -15.28 -12.48 -17.22
C MET A 68 -16.61 -11.71 -17.24
N LEU A 69 -16.95 -11.04 -16.13
CA LEU A 69 -18.17 -10.22 -16.03
C LEU A 69 -18.18 -9.11 -17.09
N ALA A 70 -17.06 -8.40 -17.24
CA ALA A 70 -16.93 -7.35 -18.25
C ALA A 70 -17.05 -7.90 -19.68
N GLY A 71 -16.41 -9.03 -19.98
CA GLY A 71 -16.51 -9.70 -21.28
C GLY A 71 -17.94 -10.11 -21.64
N SER A 72 -18.69 -10.62 -20.66
CA SER A 72 -20.10 -10.98 -20.82
C SER A 72 -21.02 -9.77 -21.08
N MET A 73 -20.75 -8.64 -20.43
CA MET A 73 -21.56 -7.42 -20.53
C MET A 73 -21.22 -6.57 -21.76
N PHE A 74 -19.93 -6.44 -22.09
CA PHE A 74 -19.41 -5.47 -23.05
C PHE A 74 -18.73 -6.11 -24.28
N GLY A 75 -18.58 -7.43 -24.28
CA GLY A 75 -17.93 -8.20 -25.34
C GLY A 75 -16.50 -8.61 -24.98
N TRP A 76 -16.02 -9.71 -25.56
CA TRP A 76 -14.75 -10.35 -25.17
C TRP A 76 -13.49 -9.73 -25.79
N ASN A 77 -13.65 -8.80 -26.74
CA ASN A 77 -12.54 -8.13 -27.42
C ASN A 77 -12.19 -6.75 -26.83
N VAL A 78 -12.75 -6.39 -25.67
CA VAL A 78 -12.42 -5.12 -25.00
C VAL A 78 -11.31 -5.33 -23.96
N PRO A 79 -10.49 -4.31 -23.64
CA PRO A 79 -9.47 -4.41 -22.59
C PRO A 79 -10.03 -4.83 -21.22
N ALA A 80 -11.26 -4.43 -20.91
CA ALA A 80 -11.91 -4.84 -19.67
C ALA A 80 -12.17 -6.36 -19.58
N ALA A 81 -12.10 -7.10 -20.69
CA ALA A 81 -12.19 -8.56 -20.67
C ALA A 81 -10.82 -9.24 -20.44
N ASP A 82 -9.76 -8.48 -20.19
CA ASP A 82 -8.43 -8.98 -19.84
C ASP A 82 -8.20 -8.94 -18.32
N PRO A 83 -7.93 -10.08 -17.66
CA PRO A 83 -7.58 -10.11 -16.23
C PRO A 83 -6.39 -9.22 -15.86
N ALA A 84 -5.45 -8.98 -16.79
CA ALA A 84 -4.29 -8.11 -16.54
C ALA A 84 -4.68 -6.63 -16.35
N CYS A 85 -5.90 -6.23 -16.74
CA CYS A 85 -6.44 -4.90 -16.50
C CYS A 85 -7.05 -4.72 -15.11
N TYR A 86 -6.80 -5.63 -14.17
CA TYR A 86 -7.31 -5.58 -12.80
C TYR A 86 -6.20 -5.85 -11.77
N ASP A 87 -6.39 -5.33 -10.56
CA ASP A 87 -5.55 -5.67 -9.42
C ASP A 87 -5.95 -7.01 -8.76
N ALA A 88 -5.25 -7.39 -7.68
CA ALA A 88 -5.54 -8.60 -6.92
C ALA A 88 -6.97 -8.68 -6.37
N GLU A 89 -7.64 -7.53 -6.21
CA GLU A 89 -9.01 -7.44 -5.70
C GLU A 89 -10.06 -7.39 -6.80
N GLY A 90 -9.64 -7.49 -8.07
CA GLY A 90 -10.55 -7.41 -9.22
C GLY A 90 -11.03 -5.98 -9.49
N ILE A 91 -10.30 -4.97 -9.02
CA ILE A 91 -10.59 -3.56 -9.30
C ILE A 91 -9.82 -3.15 -10.56
N PRO A 92 -10.47 -2.50 -11.55
CA PRO A 92 -9.80 -2.05 -12.76
C PRO A 92 -8.57 -1.18 -12.44
N ILE A 93 -7.42 -1.49 -13.04
CA ILE A 93 -6.26 -0.61 -13.00
C ILE A 93 -6.41 0.46 -14.09
N GLN A 94 -6.43 1.74 -13.70
CA GLN A 94 -6.35 2.82 -14.67
C GLN A 94 -4.89 2.95 -15.15
N PRO A 95 -4.61 2.90 -16.46
CA PRO A 95 -3.27 3.19 -16.97
C PRO A 95 -2.88 4.63 -16.58
N GLY A 96 -1.96 4.77 -15.62
CA GLY A 96 -1.41 6.07 -15.21
C GLY A 96 -1.80 6.55 -13.81
N GLU A 97 -2.76 5.93 -13.11
CA GLU A 97 -2.98 6.23 -11.69
C GLU A 97 -1.98 5.45 -10.84
N LYS A 98 -0.91 6.14 -10.40
CA LYS A 98 -0.14 5.68 -9.24
C LYS A 98 -1.12 5.65 -8.06
N LYS A 99 -1.54 4.47 -7.62
CA LYS A 99 -2.36 4.33 -6.42
C LYS A 99 -1.65 5.03 -5.27
N ALA A 100 -2.33 5.96 -4.60
CA ALA A 100 -1.90 6.46 -3.31
C ALA A 100 -1.66 5.26 -2.37
N PRO A 101 -0.70 5.33 -1.43
CA PRO A 101 -0.40 4.22 -0.55
C PRO A 101 -1.68 3.73 0.12
N THR A 102 -1.86 2.41 0.18
CA THR A 102 -3.02 1.67 0.72
C THR A 102 -3.28 1.87 2.21
N ARG A 103 -2.74 2.95 2.82
CA ARG A 103 -2.76 3.20 4.24
C ARG A 103 -3.62 4.43 4.52
N SER A 104 -4.60 4.30 5.40
CA SER A 104 -5.54 5.38 5.74
C SER A 104 -4.79 6.62 6.27
N PRO A 105 -5.35 7.83 6.15
CA PRO A 105 -4.74 9.04 6.69
C PRO A 105 -4.36 8.94 8.17
N GLU A 106 -5.17 8.24 8.98
CA GLU A 106 -4.90 8.02 10.40
C GLU A 106 -3.66 7.15 10.61
N TYR A 107 -3.47 6.11 9.78
CA TYR A 107 -2.28 5.28 9.85
C TYR A 107 -1.02 6.10 9.56
N GLN A 108 -1.06 6.95 8.54
CA GLN A 108 0.09 7.78 8.16
C GLN A 108 0.46 8.74 9.29
N TYR A 109 -0.55 9.38 9.91
CA TYR A 109 -0.36 10.24 11.08
C TYR A 109 0.29 9.49 12.27
N GLU A 110 -0.21 8.30 12.63
CA GLU A 110 0.36 7.52 13.72
C GLU A 110 1.80 7.06 13.43
N GLN A 111 2.13 6.69 12.18
CA GLN A 111 3.51 6.39 11.82
C GLN A 111 4.42 7.60 11.94
N ALA A 112 4.03 8.76 11.39
CA ALA A 112 4.81 9.98 11.51
C ALA A 112 5.01 10.39 12.98
N LYS A 113 4.02 10.16 13.84
CA LYS A 113 4.11 10.38 15.28
C LYS A 113 5.11 9.45 15.96
N LEU A 114 5.15 8.17 15.62
CA LEU A 114 6.13 7.21 16.15
C LEU A 114 7.56 7.54 15.67
N ILE A 115 7.71 7.93 14.40
CA ILE A 115 9.01 8.31 13.84
C ILE A 115 9.53 9.57 14.56
N ARG A 116 8.69 10.57 14.80
CA ARG A 116 9.04 11.78 15.59
C ARG A 116 9.53 11.46 17.01
N GLN A 117 8.95 10.44 17.64
CA GLN A 117 9.35 10.04 19.00
C GLN A 117 10.74 9.40 19.01
N ASN A 118 11.05 8.59 18.00
CA ASN A 118 12.31 7.87 17.88
C ASN A 118 13.45 8.74 17.33
N TYR A 119 13.13 9.67 16.43
CA TYR A 119 14.09 10.54 15.75
C TYR A 119 13.79 12.00 16.08
N GLN A 120 14.13 12.40 17.30
CA GLN A 120 14.00 13.78 17.75
C GLN A 120 15.11 14.66 17.14
N PRO A 121 14.89 15.97 16.99
CA PRO A 121 15.96 16.89 16.56
C PRO A 121 17.23 16.69 17.41
N GLY A 122 18.40 16.65 16.75
CA GLY A 122 19.69 16.35 17.38
C GLY A 122 20.07 14.85 17.36
N THR A 123 19.14 13.95 17.02
CA THR A 123 19.44 12.52 16.89
C THR A 123 20.48 12.30 15.78
N LYS A 124 21.56 11.57 16.08
CA LYS A 124 22.55 11.20 15.08
C LYS A 124 22.14 9.92 14.37
N VAL A 125 22.17 9.95 13.04
CA VAL A 125 21.87 8.82 12.15
C VAL A 125 23.06 8.51 11.24
N VAL A 126 23.17 7.26 10.82
CA VAL A 126 24.23 6.77 9.94
C VAL A 126 23.61 5.96 8.82
N LEU A 127 24.01 6.24 7.58
CA LEU A 127 23.59 5.44 6.43
C LEU A 127 24.22 4.05 6.46
N ASP A 128 23.41 3.02 6.28
CA ASP A 128 23.89 1.65 6.14
C ASP A 128 24.26 1.34 4.69
N GLU A 129 23.50 1.91 3.74
CA GLU A 129 23.72 1.75 2.31
C GLU A 129 23.84 3.10 1.60
N LYS A 130 24.44 3.10 0.41
CA LYS A 130 24.55 4.31 -0.40
C LYS A 130 23.16 4.79 -0.84
N MET A 131 22.95 6.10 -0.86
CA MET A 131 21.76 6.72 -1.45
C MET A 131 22.11 7.43 -2.76
N GLU A 132 21.12 7.59 -3.63
CA GLU A 132 21.29 8.32 -4.90
C GLU A 132 20.80 9.76 -4.72
N ASP A 133 21.74 10.71 -4.69
CA ASP A 133 21.47 12.14 -4.72
C ASP A 133 22.11 12.77 -5.98
N PRO A 134 21.37 13.53 -6.80
CA PRO A 134 21.92 14.12 -8.03
C PRO A 134 23.00 15.17 -7.83
N TYR A 135 23.16 15.70 -6.62
CA TYR A 135 24.00 16.86 -6.31
C TYR A 135 25.14 16.52 -5.33
N ARG A 136 25.00 15.48 -4.50
CA ARG A 136 25.96 15.10 -3.46
C ARG A 136 26.23 13.60 -3.45
N GLU A 137 27.44 13.20 -3.03
CA GLU A 137 27.75 11.79 -2.80
C GLU A 137 27.21 11.33 -1.44
N MET A 138 26.40 10.28 -1.41
CA MET A 138 25.82 9.72 -0.18
C MET A 138 26.30 8.29 0.07
N PRO A 139 27.58 8.07 0.47
CA PRO A 139 28.11 6.74 0.72
C PRO A 139 27.55 6.11 2.00
N ALA A 140 27.62 4.78 2.08
CA ALA A 140 27.40 4.07 3.35
C ALA A 140 28.39 4.56 4.43
N GLY A 141 27.92 4.68 5.66
CA GLY A 141 28.66 5.22 6.80
C GLY A 141 28.58 6.75 6.93
N LEU A 142 28.01 7.46 5.96
CA LEU A 142 27.80 8.91 6.07
C LEU A 142 26.90 9.21 7.25
N THR A 143 27.29 10.18 8.07
CA THR A 143 26.55 10.58 9.27
C THR A 143 25.76 11.87 9.06
N GLY A 144 24.60 11.94 9.71
CA GLY A 144 23.73 13.11 9.70
C GLY A 144 23.09 13.36 11.06
N ILE A 145 22.67 14.59 11.28
CA ILE A 145 21.91 15.00 12.47
C ILE A 145 20.48 15.28 12.04
N VAL A 146 19.51 14.66 12.71
CA VAL A 146 18.09 14.89 12.48
C VAL A 146 17.75 16.33 12.87
N ASP A 147 17.07 17.05 11.98
CA ASP A 147 16.53 18.38 12.21
C ASP A 147 15.03 18.32 12.51
N SER A 148 14.26 17.59 11.70
CA SER A 148 12.82 17.47 11.88
C SER A 148 12.24 16.24 11.17
N VAL A 149 10.98 15.89 11.51
CA VAL A 149 10.22 14.83 10.82
C VAL A 149 8.90 15.41 10.35
N ASP A 150 8.62 15.32 9.06
CA ASP A 150 7.41 15.86 8.44
C ASP A 150 6.18 14.96 8.65
N ASP A 151 5.01 15.42 8.20
CA ASP A 151 3.72 14.73 8.33
C ASP A 151 3.61 13.47 7.46
N LEU A 152 4.47 13.33 6.45
CA LEU A 152 4.63 12.12 5.65
C LEU A 152 5.59 11.10 6.30
N GLY A 153 6.24 11.46 7.41
CA GLY A 153 7.17 10.60 8.14
C GLY A 153 8.57 10.57 7.53
N GLN A 154 8.94 11.53 6.69
CA GLN A 154 10.32 11.69 6.23
C GLN A 154 11.14 12.40 7.30
N ILE A 155 12.38 11.93 7.50
CA ILE A 155 13.30 12.45 8.49
C ILE A 155 14.27 13.41 7.77
N HIS A 156 14.12 14.70 8.02
CA HIS A 156 14.99 15.73 7.48
C HIS A 156 16.28 15.76 8.31
N CYS A 157 17.41 15.62 7.64
CA CYS A 157 18.72 15.56 8.27
C CYS A 157 19.68 16.60 7.66
N HIS A 158 20.57 17.10 8.50
CA HIS A 158 21.79 17.78 8.08
C HIS A 158 22.93 16.76 8.02
N TRP A 159 23.31 16.38 6.81
CA TRP A 159 24.40 15.44 6.56
C TRP A 159 25.76 16.14 6.62
N GLU A 160 26.80 15.42 7.04
CA GLU A 160 28.17 15.97 7.15
C GLU A 160 28.76 16.43 5.80
N ASN A 161 28.31 15.85 4.69
CA ASN A 161 28.68 16.27 3.33
C ASN A 161 27.93 17.53 2.85
N GLY A 162 27.09 18.11 3.70
CA GLY A 162 26.24 19.26 3.39
C GLY A 162 25.00 18.94 2.56
N SER A 163 24.63 17.66 2.43
CA SER A 163 23.34 17.26 1.87
C SER A 163 22.21 17.56 2.85
N SER A 164 21.01 17.79 2.32
CA SER A 164 19.76 17.93 3.05
C SER A 164 18.71 16.91 2.59
N LEU A 165 19.16 15.80 1.96
CA LEU A 165 18.26 14.75 1.51
C LEU A 165 17.59 14.07 2.71
N ALA A 166 16.27 14.01 2.72
CA ALA A 166 15.50 13.38 3.79
C ALA A 166 15.54 11.85 3.71
N LEU A 167 15.51 11.18 4.86
CA LEU A 167 15.39 9.72 4.96
C LEU A 167 13.91 9.31 4.97
N ILE A 168 13.62 8.20 4.32
CA ILE A 168 12.30 7.57 4.26
C ILE A 168 12.39 6.20 4.95
N PRO A 169 11.86 6.06 6.18
CA PRO A 169 11.86 4.79 6.90
C PRO A 169 11.21 3.66 6.10
N GLY A 170 11.93 2.54 5.95
CA GLY A 170 11.49 1.37 5.19
C GLY A 170 11.76 1.43 3.68
N VAL A 171 12.29 2.55 3.18
CA VAL A 171 12.86 2.67 1.83
C VAL A 171 14.38 2.79 1.92
N ASP A 172 14.85 3.70 2.77
CA ASP A 172 16.27 3.92 3.01
C ASP A 172 16.78 3.02 4.14
N HIS A 173 18.07 2.67 4.07
CA HIS A 173 18.74 1.81 5.05
C HIS A 173 19.69 2.64 5.91
N PHE A 174 19.35 2.78 7.19
CA PHE A 174 20.09 3.59 8.15
C PHE A 174 19.78 3.13 9.58
N HIS A 175 20.62 3.55 10.53
CA HIS A 175 20.41 3.34 11.96
C HIS A 175 20.70 4.61 12.77
N GLN A 176 20.16 4.65 13.99
CA GLN A 176 20.50 5.67 14.98
C GLN A 176 21.83 5.33 15.65
N ASP A 177 22.75 6.29 15.71
CA ASP A 177 24.00 6.16 16.45
C ASP A 177 23.73 6.38 17.94
N MET A 178 23.63 5.27 18.70
CA MET A 178 23.34 5.26 20.14
C MET A 178 24.55 5.60 21.03
N THR A 179 25.69 6.01 20.46
CA THR A 179 26.90 6.34 21.23
C THR A 179 26.89 7.74 21.87
N GLN A 180 25.80 8.51 21.74
CA GLN A 180 25.71 9.82 22.39
C GLN A 180 25.40 9.70 23.88
N GLU A 181 26.28 10.27 24.72
CA GLU A 181 25.97 10.54 26.13
C GLU A 181 24.81 11.54 26.20
N PRO A 182 23.79 11.30 27.05
CA PRO A 182 22.68 12.23 27.20
C PRO A 182 23.20 13.58 27.70
N VAL A 183 22.95 14.66 26.95
CA VAL A 183 23.13 16.03 27.43
C VAL A 183 22.05 16.28 28.47
N ILE A 184 22.40 16.13 29.75
CA ILE A 184 21.56 16.56 30.86
C ILE A 184 21.61 18.08 30.86
N GLU A 185 20.63 18.74 30.24
CA GLU A 185 20.38 20.15 30.50
C GLU A 185 19.91 20.28 31.95
N SER A 186 20.82 20.72 32.82
CA SER A 186 20.54 21.11 34.19
C SER A 186 19.61 22.32 34.17
N SER A 187 18.32 22.11 34.47
CA SER A 187 17.39 23.18 34.78
C SER A 187 17.84 23.86 36.08
N GLU A 188 18.40 25.06 35.99
CA GLU A 188 18.61 25.94 37.13
C GLU A 188 17.23 26.30 37.73
N GLU A 189 16.99 25.88 38.96
CA GLU A 189 15.83 26.27 39.76
C GLU A 189 15.92 27.76 40.08
N GLN A 190 15.00 28.55 39.52
CA GLN A 190 14.84 29.95 39.86
C GLN A 190 13.96 30.06 41.11
N GLU A 191 14.57 30.32 42.28
CA GLU A 191 13.85 30.60 43.52
C GLU A 191 12.98 31.87 43.37
N PRO A 192 11.70 31.85 43.78
CA PRO A 192 10.87 33.06 43.80
C PRO A 192 11.16 33.92 45.04
N ASP A 193 11.63 35.13 44.78
CA ASP A 193 11.84 36.22 45.73
C ASP A 193 10.51 36.65 46.37
N LEU A 194 10.33 36.34 47.66
CA LEU A 194 9.21 36.79 48.48
C LEU A 194 9.67 38.03 49.27
N GLU A 195 9.43 39.23 48.73
CA GLU A 195 9.47 40.46 49.51
C GLU A 195 8.19 40.59 50.37
N LEU A 196 8.40 40.89 51.65
CA LEU A 196 7.42 41.10 52.73
C LEU A 196 6.80 42.50 52.72
#